data_AF-A0A7X2H1V0-F1
#
_entry.id   AF-A0A7X2H1V0-F1
#
_cell.length_a   1.000
_cell.length_b   1.000
_cell.length_c   1.000
_cell.angle_alpha   90.00
_cell.angle_beta   90.00
_cell.angle_gamma   90.00
#
_symmetry.space_group_name_H-M   'P 1'
#
loop_
_entity.id
_entity.type
_entity.pdbx_description
1 polymer ?
#
loop_
_entity_poly.entity_id
_entity_poly.type
_entity_poly.pdbx_seq_one_letter_code
_entity_poly.pdbx_strand_id
1 'polypeptide(L)'
;MAVFGGMTLTNKGLVLQGKAQAGAQLNYTRVAVGDGSLSGQSVPALNGLISLKKNLPIARLRPQPPNKAVIGATLSNADITTGFYFREIGVFAQDPDVGEILYAYANAGVTADYIAAGGGSDIIEKAIDCVVIVGIAANITASIDNSLVFALQSDLDNIAATDSVTPSKTGTLTALLSSLFTLIKGITGKPNVLTAPAISLEATKAHVDDTTRHIAAAERAVWNDRSGYAVTTGTAAALAASVTPAPAALSAGLRVGIKTHVATTGAVTLNLNSLGAKPIKKPNGNNPLLALGGVYTVVYDGSVFILQGEGGEYGTAVAADVLEGTTIGTESGVVPGTLPNLADQDVGGYISTAGSGYLGVVANSDENGVVGKITDSTTIICNDASLIPANFLAGKTVLGMAGIATSEPTVGAAAGDIVASKAATVNGNRIVGTLADKDMGAVAEPAVNAVFSSVLYVRIPKGAYRTVTGSGYPEVKLTTAQLLAAENNFNAAVLKAGITAFGVTGVYAGQQMVSGSGSGNLSGLMTVTNLPFTPKMIILDCDDSKVVRATYVAGGSTYGNGYYQIASQGTSKALLTAWTITANGFSLKTDTRANNPFTYYAWG
;
A
#
# COMPACT_ATOMS: atom_id res chain seq x y z
N MET A 1 42.29 44.92 82.26
CA MET A 1 41.45 45.70 81.35
C MET A 1 40.91 46.88 82.13
N ALA A 2 41.21 48.09 81.67
CA ALA A 2 40.78 49.33 82.30
C ALA A 2 39.25 49.42 82.39
N VAL A 3 38.73 49.75 83.58
CA VAL A 3 37.30 49.86 83.85
C VAL A 3 36.93 51.32 84.03
N PHE A 4 36.34 51.93 82.99
CA PHE A 4 36.08 53.37 82.93
C PHE A 4 34.76 53.83 83.57
N GLY A 5 33.88 52.92 84.01
CA GLY A 5 32.61 53.27 84.67
C GLY A 5 31.57 53.99 83.82
N GLY A 6 31.86 54.27 82.54
CA GLY A 6 30.99 54.97 81.59
C GLY A 6 31.38 56.43 81.35
N MET A 7 30.94 56.99 80.22
CA MET A 7 31.23 58.38 79.85
C MET A 7 30.28 59.35 80.56
N THR A 8 30.84 60.40 81.19
CA THR A 8 30.08 61.48 81.84
C THR A 8 30.21 62.77 81.02
N LEU A 9 29.11 63.49 80.80
CA LEU A 9 29.11 64.77 80.09
C LEU A 9 29.81 65.88 80.91
N THR A 10 30.56 66.74 80.24
CA THR A 10 31.04 67.99 80.85
C THR A 10 29.94 69.06 80.81
N ASN A 11 30.10 70.16 81.57
CA ASN A 11 29.21 71.31 81.49
C ASN A 11 29.15 71.87 80.06
N LYS A 12 30.29 71.92 79.36
CA LYS A 12 30.35 72.34 77.96
C LYS A 12 29.67 71.32 77.03
N GLY A 13 29.85 70.03 77.28
CA GLY A 13 29.17 68.97 76.53
C GLY A 13 27.66 68.99 76.69
N LEU A 14 27.17 69.26 77.89
CA LEU A 14 25.74 69.44 78.18
C LEU A 14 25.16 70.66 77.43
N VAL A 15 25.87 71.79 77.43
CA VAL A 15 25.47 72.98 76.66
C VAL A 15 25.42 72.69 75.17
N LEU A 16 26.44 72.03 74.61
CA LEU A 16 26.46 71.65 73.19
C LEU A 16 25.34 70.66 72.85
N GLN A 17 25.03 69.71 73.75
CA GLN A 17 23.89 68.82 73.58
C GLN A 17 22.56 69.60 73.52
N GLY A 18 22.38 70.62 74.37
CA GLY A 18 21.21 71.50 74.32
C GLY A 18 21.07 72.24 72.99
N LYS A 19 22.18 72.75 72.45
CA LYS A 19 22.21 73.35 71.10
C LYS A 19 21.86 72.35 70.01
N ALA A 20 22.35 71.12 70.12
CA ALA A 20 22.07 70.06 69.15
C ALA A 20 20.59 69.65 69.14
N GLN A 21 19.94 69.64 70.31
CA GLN A 21 18.49 69.42 70.42
C GLN A 21 17.67 70.58 69.82
N ALA A 22 18.21 71.80 69.85
CA ALA A 22 17.63 72.96 69.18
C ALA A 22 17.88 73.01 67.66
N GLY A 23 18.54 71.98 67.09
CA GLY A 23 18.75 71.83 65.65
C GLY A 23 20.19 72.06 65.17
N ALA A 24 21.12 72.46 66.04
CA ALA A 24 22.53 72.57 65.67
C ALA A 24 23.15 71.19 65.36
N GLN A 25 24.14 71.14 64.48
CA GLN A 25 24.85 69.89 64.18
C GLN A 25 25.77 69.50 65.33
N LEU A 26 25.64 68.27 65.83
CA LEU A 26 26.55 67.72 66.82
C LEU A 26 27.69 66.99 66.10
N ASN A 27 28.81 67.68 65.92
CA ASN A 27 29.98 67.14 65.21
C ASN A 27 31.08 66.72 66.18
N TYR A 28 31.32 65.41 66.30
CA TYR A 28 32.46 64.88 67.05
C TYR A 28 33.76 65.02 66.26
N THR A 29 34.83 65.45 66.91
CA THR A 29 36.09 65.79 66.23
C THR A 29 37.18 64.75 66.47
N ARG A 30 37.31 64.23 67.69
CA ARG A 30 38.31 63.22 68.07
C ARG A 30 37.97 62.53 69.38
N VAL A 31 38.57 61.37 69.60
CA VAL A 31 38.73 60.78 70.93
C VAL A 31 40.15 61.09 71.42
N ALA A 32 40.36 61.26 72.72
CA ALA A 32 41.70 61.40 73.27
C ALA A 32 41.87 60.54 74.52
N VAL A 33 43.10 60.07 74.73
CA VAL A 33 43.47 59.22 75.85
C VAL A 33 44.65 59.82 76.61
N GLY A 34 44.72 59.53 77.90
CA GLY A 34 45.74 60.06 78.79
C GLY A 34 45.98 59.22 80.03
N ASP A 35 46.87 59.71 80.90
CA ASP A 35 47.21 59.08 82.19
C ASP A 35 46.78 59.89 83.42
N GLY A 36 45.97 60.93 83.20
CA GLY A 36 45.45 61.81 84.25
C GLY A 36 44.67 61.07 85.34
N SER A 37 44.84 61.51 86.59
CA SER A 37 44.13 61.00 87.76
C SER A 37 43.21 62.05 88.36
N LEU A 38 41.99 61.67 88.72
CA LEU A 38 41.07 62.52 89.47
C LEU A 38 41.54 62.63 90.93
N SER A 39 41.95 63.84 91.33
CA SER A 39 42.43 64.18 92.67
C SER A 39 41.56 65.31 93.25
N GLY A 40 40.24 65.11 93.25
CA GLY A 40 39.24 66.08 93.75
C GLY A 40 38.55 66.92 92.67
N GLN A 41 38.96 66.82 91.39
CA GLN A 41 38.26 67.50 90.29
C GLN A 41 36.90 66.84 90.01
N SER A 42 35.89 67.68 89.72
CA SER A 42 34.58 67.23 89.24
C SER A 42 34.60 67.09 87.72
N VAL A 43 34.19 65.94 87.19
CA VAL A 43 34.16 65.67 85.74
C VAL A 43 33.36 66.71 84.94
N PRO A 44 32.15 67.14 85.38
CA PRO A 44 31.43 68.24 84.76
C PRO A 44 32.23 69.54 84.57
N ALA A 45 33.19 69.85 85.44
CA ALA A 45 33.97 71.07 85.39
C ALA A 45 35.20 71.00 84.46
N LEU A 46 35.51 69.83 83.89
CA LEU A 46 36.69 69.65 83.04
C LEU A 46 36.49 70.29 81.66
N ASN A 47 37.53 70.99 81.20
CA ASN A 47 37.59 71.62 79.87
C ASN A 47 38.48 70.84 78.89
N GLY A 48 39.20 69.83 79.38
CA GLY A 48 40.14 68.99 78.64
C GLY A 48 40.54 67.80 79.51
N LEU A 49 41.33 66.88 78.94
CA LEU A 49 41.97 65.80 79.71
C LEU A 49 42.96 66.39 80.72
N ILE A 50 43.15 65.71 81.85
CA ILE A 50 44.06 66.15 82.92
C ILE A 50 45.52 66.01 82.47
N SER A 51 45.84 64.95 81.74
CA SER A 51 47.17 64.65 81.18
C SER A 51 47.02 63.84 79.88
N LEU A 52 46.70 64.55 78.79
CA LEU A 52 46.56 63.99 77.45
C LEU A 52 47.88 63.36 76.96
N LYS A 53 47.81 62.14 76.43
CA LYS A 53 48.95 61.44 75.83
C LYS A 53 48.80 61.19 74.33
N LYS A 54 47.59 60.90 73.86
CA LYS A 54 47.36 60.63 72.43
C LYS A 54 45.97 61.06 71.99
N ASN A 55 45.92 61.71 70.82
CA ASN A 55 44.69 61.93 70.07
C ASN A 55 44.42 60.72 69.18
N LEU A 56 43.17 60.29 69.13
CA LEU A 56 42.70 59.18 68.33
C LEU A 56 41.65 59.71 67.34
N PRO A 57 41.90 59.61 66.03
CA PRO A 57 40.88 59.87 65.03
C PRO A 57 39.64 59.01 65.28
N ILE A 58 38.46 59.57 65.00
CA ILE A 58 37.22 58.79 65.09
C ILE A 58 37.21 57.83 63.90
N ALA A 59 37.14 56.53 64.19
CA ALA A 59 37.07 55.47 63.19
C ALA A 59 35.62 55.05 62.91
N ARG A 60 34.70 55.30 63.85
CA ARG A 60 33.31 54.85 63.75
C ARG A 60 32.35 55.79 64.48
N LEU A 61 31.22 56.09 63.86
CA LEU A 61 30.06 56.71 64.49
C LEU A 61 28.85 55.81 64.28
N ARG A 62 28.24 55.32 65.35
CA ARG A 62 27.00 54.54 65.29
C ARG A 62 25.93 55.15 66.21
N PRO A 63 24.90 55.81 65.66
CA PRO A 63 23.73 56.20 66.43
C PRO A 63 23.07 54.97 67.07
N GLN A 64 22.71 55.07 68.34
CA GLN A 64 21.99 54.04 69.09
C GLN A 64 20.71 54.65 69.69
N PRO A 65 19.60 54.58 68.96
CA PRO A 65 18.31 55.08 69.43
C PRO A 65 17.93 54.48 70.80
N PRO A 66 17.25 55.24 71.68
CA PRO A 66 16.67 56.56 71.42
C PRO A 66 17.61 57.76 71.68
N ASN A 67 18.72 57.61 72.43
CA ASN A 67 19.45 58.77 72.93
C ASN A 67 20.97 58.60 73.14
N LYS A 68 21.59 57.60 72.54
CA LYS A 68 23.03 57.34 72.64
C LYS A 68 23.71 57.34 71.27
N ALA A 69 25.00 57.61 71.26
CA ALA A 69 25.86 57.36 70.10
C ALA A 69 27.11 56.62 70.55
N VAL A 70 27.58 55.71 69.72
CA VAL A 70 28.87 55.03 69.89
C VAL A 70 29.90 55.75 69.02
N ILE A 71 30.93 56.28 69.67
CA ILE A 71 32.10 56.90 69.02
C ILE A 71 33.26 55.92 69.17
N GLY A 72 33.59 55.24 68.07
CA GLY A 72 34.66 54.26 68.01
C GLY A 72 35.97 54.88 67.57
N ALA A 73 37.07 54.51 68.22
CA ALA A 73 38.44 54.89 67.87
C ALA A 73 39.40 53.73 68.12
N THR A 74 40.58 53.75 67.49
CA THR A 74 41.61 52.73 67.68
C THR A 74 42.84 53.34 68.34
N LEU A 75 43.25 52.77 69.47
CA LEU A 75 44.52 53.08 70.12
C LEU A 75 45.61 52.12 69.63
N SER A 76 46.57 52.65 68.87
CA SER A 76 47.81 51.96 68.52
C SER A 76 49.00 52.53 69.29
N ASN A 77 49.92 51.67 69.74
CA ASN A 77 51.15 52.10 70.38
C ASN A 77 52.31 52.44 69.44
N ALA A 78 52.13 52.31 68.12
CA ALA A 78 53.19 52.55 67.12
C ALA A 78 53.91 53.89 67.31
N ASP A 79 53.17 54.98 67.53
CA ASP A 79 53.72 56.34 67.68
C ASP A 79 53.88 56.78 69.16
N ILE A 80 53.74 55.87 70.13
CA ILE A 80 53.89 56.19 71.55
C ILE A 80 55.37 56.08 71.91
N THR A 81 56.03 57.20 72.21
CA THR A 81 57.47 57.20 72.57
C THR A 81 57.73 56.90 74.04
N THR A 82 56.75 57.11 74.92
CA THR A 82 56.84 56.82 76.36
C THR A 82 55.55 56.14 76.80
N GLY A 83 55.68 54.93 77.36
CA GLY A 83 54.53 54.18 77.83
C GLY A 83 53.81 54.89 78.98
N PHE A 84 52.50 54.69 79.07
CA PHE A 84 51.66 55.37 80.06
C PHE A 84 50.53 54.46 80.54
N TYR A 85 49.98 54.75 81.72
CA TYR A 85 48.77 54.08 82.19
C TYR A 85 47.55 54.74 81.55
N PHE A 86 46.84 54.01 80.68
CA PHE A 86 45.61 54.48 80.04
C PHE A 86 44.50 54.63 81.08
N ARG A 87 44.44 55.83 81.68
CA ARG A 87 43.65 56.13 82.86
C ARG A 87 42.49 57.07 82.56
N GLU A 88 42.61 57.93 81.56
CA GLU A 88 41.53 58.83 81.16
C GLU A 88 41.24 58.75 79.66
N ILE A 89 39.98 58.93 79.32
CA ILE A 89 39.49 59.04 77.95
C ILE A 89 38.48 60.17 77.84
N GLY A 90 38.56 60.93 76.75
CA GLY A 90 37.61 61.99 76.43
C GLY A 90 37.16 61.95 74.99
N VAL A 91 35.88 62.26 74.78
CA VAL A 91 35.30 62.51 73.45
C VAL A 91 35.22 64.02 73.26
N PHE A 92 35.74 64.52 72.15
CA PHE A 92 35.73 65.94 71.79
C PHE A 92 34.70 66.21 70.68
N ALA A 93 34.12 67.41 70.72
CA ALA A 93 33.14 67.86 69.74
C ALA A 93 33.31 69.34 69.45
N GLN A 94 32.89 69.76 68.26
CA GLN A 94 32.89 71.15 67.84
C GLN A 94 31.65 71.87 68.40
N ASP A 95 31.86 72.87 69.24
CA ASP A 95 30.81 73.85 69.58
C ASP A 95 30.88 75.04 68.60
N PRO A 96 29.74 75.50 68.06
CA PRO A 96 29.73 76.59 67.09
C PRO A 96 30.19 77.94 67.66
N ASP A 97 30.09 78.15 68.97
CA ASP A 97 30.37 79.44 69.61
C ASP A 97 31.76 79.47 70.27
N VAL A 98 32.22 78.35 70.82
CA VAL A 98 33.45 78.32 71.66
C VAL A 98 34.56 77.42 71.13
N GLY A 99 34.41 76.83 69.94
CA GLY A 99 35.43 75.97 69.36
C GLY A 99 35.32 74.50 69.79
N GLU A 100 36.40 73.74 69.64
CA GLU A 100 36.45 72.35 70.10
C GLU A 100 36.39 72.27 71.63
N ILE A 101 35.50 71.42 72.14
CA ILE A 101 35.29 71.19 73.57
C ILE A 101 35.45 69.73 73.95
N LEU A 102 35.79 69.47 75.21
CA LEU A 102 35.63 68.14 75.80
C LEU A 102 34.13 67.88 76.02
N TYR A 103 33.53 66.99 75.23
CA TYR A 103 32.10 66.68 75.31
C TYR A 103 31.78 65.74 76.47
N ALA A 104 32.52 64.63 76.56
CA ALA A 104 32.35 63.64 77.61
C ALA A 104 33.70 63.08 78.04
N TYR A 105 33.79 62.62 79.29
CA TYR A 105 35.02 62.13 79.91
C TYR A 105 34.74 60.89 80.77
N ALA A 106 35.71 59.98 80.82
CA ALA A 106 35.73 58.86 81.75
C ALA A 106 37.15 58.61 82.29
N ASN A 107 37.23 58.05 83.49
CA ASN A 107 38.50 57.73 84.14
C ASN A 107 38.46 56.32 84.74
N ALA A 108 39.50 55.52 84.52
CA ALA A 108 39.61 54.14 84.98
C ALA A 108 40.15 54.01 86.42
N GLY A 109 40.51 55.12 87.07
CA GLY A 109 41.06 55.13 88.43
C GLY A 109 42.27 54.22 88.55
N VAL A 110 42.31 53.36 89.58
CA VAL A 110 43.40 52.41 89.82
C VAL A 110 43.42 51.22 88.86
N THR A 111 42.39 51.04 88.02
CA THR A 111 42.27 49.89 87.11
C THR A 111 42.93 50.11 85.74
N ALA A 112 43.60 51.26 85.54
CA ALA A 112 44.20 51.64 84.27
C ALA A 112 45.16 50.56 83.71
N ASP A 113 45.03 50.26 82.42
CA ASP A 113 45.94 49.36 81.72
C ASP A 113 47.21 50.11 81.32
N TYR A 114 48.38 49.48 81.45
CA TYR A 114 49.63 50.05 80.94
C TYR A 114 49.73 49.85 79.42
N ILE A 115 50.02 50.93 78.70
CA ILE A 115 50.31 50.93 77.26
C ILE A 115 51.81 51.18 77.10
N ALA A 116 52.53 50.18 76.60
CA ALA A 116 53.98 50.28 76.36
C ALA A 116 54.30 51.24 75.20
N ALA A 117 55.52 51.78 75.19
CA ALA A 117 56.03 52.54 74.05
C ALA A 117 56.13 51.67 72.78
N GLY A 118 55.98 52.29 71.62
CA GLY A 118 56.20 51.67 70.31
C GLY A 118 57.68 51.35 70.07
N GLY A 119 57.94 50.49 69.08
CA GLY A 119 59.29 50.05 68.71
C GLY A 119 59.85 48.89 69.54
N GLY A 120 59.11 48.40 70.54
CA GLY A 120 59.41 47.16 71.28
C GLY A 120 58.76 45.91 70.67
N SER A 121 58.84 44.78 71.37
CA SER A 121 58.19 43.52 70.97
C SER A 121 56.66 43.55 71.07
N ASP A 122 56.12 44.45 71.90
CA ASP A 122 54.70 44.53 72.18
C ASP A 122 54.02 45.47 71.19
N ILE A 123 53.30 44.89 70.22
CA ILE A 123 52.41 45.64 69.32
C ILE A 123 51.02 45.65 69.97
N ILE A 124 50.55 46.83 70.35
CA ILE A 124 49.25 47.02 71.00
C ILE A 124 48.32 47.75 70.03
N GLU A 125 47.20 47.11 69.73
CA GLU A 125 46.07 47.72 69.05
C GLU A 125 44.79 47.45 69.86
N LYS A 126 44.12 48.51 70.29
CA LYS A 126 42.89 48.44 71.10
C LYS A 126 41.78 49.20 70.39
N ALA A 127 40.72 48.50 70.00
CA ALA A 127 39.46 49.13 69.59
C ALA A 127 38.73 49.65 70.83
N ILE A 128 38.32 50.92 70.80
CA ILE A 128 37.68 51.61 71.91
C ILE A 128 36.33 52.15 71.43
N ASP A 129 35.26 51.78 72.12
CA ASP A 129 33.92 52.32 71.89
C ASP A 129 33.50 53.22 73.06
N CYS A 130 33.43 54.52 72.81
CA CYS A 130 32.89 55.50 73.75
C CYS A 130 31.38 55.64 73.52
N VAL A 131 30.58 55.16 74.47
CA VAL A 131 29.12 55.37 74.44
C VAL A 131 28.80 56.70 75.12
N VAL A 132 28.32 57.67 74.37
CA VAL A 132 27.96 59.02 74.86
C VAL A 132 26.46 59.27 74.73
N ILE A 133 25.93 60.14 75.60
CA ILE A 133 24.53 60.55 75.58
C ILE A 133 24.36 61.72 74.63
N VAL A 134 23.47 61.59 73.64
CA VAL A 134 23.23 62.59 72.59
C VAL A 134 21.82 63.22 72.65
N GLY A 135 20.95 62.72 73.53
CA GLY A 135 19.55 63.16 73.58
C GLY A 135 18.79 62.77 72.30
N ILE A 136 17.84 63.59 71.84
CA ILE A 136 17.08 63.40 70.60
C ILE A 136 17.63 64.22 69.42
N ALA A 137 18.92 64.54 69.42
CA ALA A 137 19.52 65.35 68.36
C ALA A 137 19.33 64.68 66.97
N ALA A 138 18.70 65.39 66.05
CA ALA A 138 18.38 64.88 64.71
C ALA A 138 19.62 64.75 63.80
N ASN A 139 20.67 65.55 64.07
CA ASN A 139 21.84 65.70 63.20
C ASN A 139 23.14 65.43 63.97
N ILE A 140 23.56 64.16 64.03
CA ILE A 140 24.82 63.73 64.66
C ILE A 140 25.81 63.34 63.58
N THR A 141 26.99 63.96 63.56
CA THR A 141 28.08 63.64 62.63
C THR A 141 29.41 63.47 63.36
N ALA A 142 30.41 62.91 62.68
CA ALA A 142 31.77 62.83 63.16
C ALA A 142 32.73 63.10 62.02
N SER A 143 33.85 63.76 62.31
CA SER A 143 34.98 63.86 61.39
C SER A 143 35.74 62.53 61.41
N ILE A 144 35.59 61.74 60.35
CA ILE A 144 36.25 60.45 60.18
C ILE A 144 37.31 60.62 59.09
N ASP A 145 38.55 60.27 59.41
CA ASP A 145 39.62 60.19 58.41
C ASP A 145 39.40 58.94 57.55
N ASN A 146 39.16 59.16 56.25
CA ASN A 146 38.80 58.09 55.32
C ASN A 146 39.99 57.22 54.87
N SER A 147 41.19 57.45 55.40
CA SER A 147 42.38 56.69 55.00
C SER A 147 42.37 55.23 55.46
N LEU A 148 41.71 54.90 56.57
CA LEU A 148 41.63 53.54 57.14
C LEU A 148 40.28 53.32 57.84
N VAL A 149 39.31 52.73 57.12
CA VAL A 149 38.02 52.30 57.66
C VAL A 149 38.05 50.79 57.86
N PHE A 150 37.81 50.33 59.09
CA PHE A 150 37.76 48.90 59.42
C PHE A 150 36.31 48.40 59.38
N ALA A 151 36.07 47.32 58.63
CA ALA A 151 34.81 46.58 58.62
C ALA A 151 34.97 45.29 59.43
N LEU A 152 33.95 44.87 60.19
CA LEU A 152 33.95 43.56 60.82
C LEU A 152 33.81 42.46 59.76
N GLN A 153 34.27 41.25 60.05
CA GLN A 153 34.01 40.09 59.19
C GLN A 153 32.52 39.94 58.89
N SER A 154 31.66 40.17 59.89
CA SER A 154 30.20 40.18 59.71
C SER A 154 29.70 41.26 58.75
N ASP A 155 30.38 42.39 58.66
CA ASP A 155 30.01 43.47 57.72
C ASP A 155 30.37 43.07 56.29
N LEU A 156 31.42 42.26 56.10
CA LEU A 156 31.82 41.71 54.80
C LEU A 156 30.96 40.51 54.40
N ASP A 157 30.63 39.62 55.33
CA ASP A 157 29.83 38.42 55.08
C ASP A 157 28.39 38.75 54.66
N ASN A 158 27.86 39.90 55.10
CA ASN A 158 26.53 40.37 54.72
C ASN A 158 26.48 41.00 53.30
N ILE A 159 27.61 41.10 52.60
CA ILE A 159 27.66 41.61 51.22
C ILE A 159 27.48 40.44 50.24
N ALA A 160 26.22 40.14 49.88
CA ALA A 160 25.88 39.12 48.90
C ALA A 160 25.32 39.71 47.60
N ALA A 161 25.84 39.28 46.45
CA ALA A 161 25.26 39.57 45.15
C ALA A 161 24.07 38.63 44.87
N THR A 162 23.04 39.11 44.18
CA THR A 162 21.83 38.34 43.86
C THR A 162 21.53 38.37 42.37
N ASP A 163 20.76 37.42 41.86
CA ASP A 163 20.42 37.32 40.43
C ASP A 163 19.02 37.88 40.09
N SER A 164 18.41 38.63 41.02
CA SER A 164 17.01 39.05 40.97
C SER A 164 16.81 40.57 41.00
N VAL A 165 17.88 41.35 40.79
CA VAL A 165 17.84 42.82 40.76
C VAL A 165 17.70 43.34 39.33
N THR A 166 17.18 44.55 39.17
CA THR A 166 17.20 45.22 37.86
C THR A 166 18.64 45.61 37.49
N PRO A 167 19.15 45.25 36.30
CA PRO A 167 20.52 45.57 35.91
C PRO A 167 20.80 47.08 35.84
N SER A 168 21.93 47.52 36.40
CA SER A 168 22.42 48.89 36.35
C SER A 168 23.91 48.94 35.98
N LYS A 169 24.32 50.02 35.31
CA LYS A 169 25.74 50.32 35.01
C LYS A 169 26.43 51.10 36.13
N THR A 170 25.66 51.55 37.13
CA THR A 170 26.12 52.36 38.25
C THR A 170 25.69 51.70 39.56
N GLY A 171 26.47 51.87 40.62
CA GLY A 171 26.20 51.30 41.93
C GLY A 171 27.45 50.75 42.60
N THR A 172 27.26 50.04 43.72
CA THR A 172 28.33 49.31 44.40
C THR A 172 28.81 48.12 43.57
N LEU A 173 29.98 47.56 43.89
CA LEU A 173 30.48 46.35 43.25
C LEU A 173 29.47 45.19 43.35
N THR A 174 28.80 45.05 44.49
CA THR A 174 27.75 44.05 44.70
C THR A 174 26.55 44.27 43.78
N ALA A 175 26.14 45.52 43.56
CA ALA A 175 25.06 45.85 42.63
C ALA A 175 25.45 45.57 41.17
N LEU A 176 26.70 45.85 40.80
CA LEU A 176 27.25 45.52 39.49
C LEU A 176 27.31 44.01 39.24
N LEU A 177 27.80 43.23 40.21
CA LEU A 177 27.82 41.76 40.14
C LEU A 177 26.41 41.17 40.09
N SER A 178 25.48 41.73 40.87
CA SER A 178 24.08 41.32 40.84
C SER A 178 23.45 41.61 39.46
N SER A 179 23.75 42.77 38.87
CA SER A 179 23.33 43.14 37.51
C SER A 179 23.85 42.14 36.47
N LEU A 180 25.13 41.74 36.58
CA LEU A 180 25.73 40.73 35.71
C LEU A 180 25.03 39.36 35.87
N PHE A 181 24.76 38.94 37.10
CA PHE A 181 24.09 37.67 37.35
C PHE A 181 22.67 37.63 36.77
N THR A 182 21.89 38.69 36.91
CA THR A 182 20.56 38.79 36.26
C THR A 182 20.66 38.72 34.74
N LEU A 183 21.65 39.36 34.13
CA LEU A 183 21.86 39.28 32.67
C LEU A 183 22.22 37.86 32.21
N ILE A 184 23.14 37.18 32.90
CA ILE A 184 23.51 35.79 32.59
C ILE A 184 22.30 34.85 32.73
N LYS A 185 21.48 35.04 33.77
CA LYS A 185 20.24 34.30 33.98
C LYS A 185 19.28 34.50 32.80
N GLY A 186 19.11 35.73 32.33
CA GLY A 186 18.30 36.05 31.15
C GLY A 186 18.81 35.37 29.86
N ILE A 187 20.12 35.29 29.68
CA ILE A 187 20.74 34.60 28.53
C ILE A 187 20.54 33.08 28.60
N THR A 188 20.74 32.49 29.77
CA THR A 188 20.68 31.03 29.95
C THR A 188 19.25 30.49 30.08
N GLY A 189 18.28 31.34 30.41
CA GLY A 189 16.89 30.96 30.66
C GLY A 189 16.72 30.08 31.92
N LYS A 190 17.72 30.01 32.79
CA LYS A 190 17.69 29.18 34.00
C LYS A 190 17.10 29.94 35.20
N PRO A 191 16.45 29.23 36.14
CA PRO A 191 15.90 29.86 37.34
C PRO A 191 16.98 30.36 38.32
N ASN A 192 18.22 29.90 38.19
CA ASN A 192 19.36 30.30 39.00
C ASN A 192 20.61 30.43 38.12
N VAL A 193 21.37 31.53 38.29
CA VAL A 193 22.60 31.82 37.52
C VAL A 193 23.70 30.76 37.63
N LEU A 194 23.73 30.00 38.74
CA LEU A 194 24.69 28.91 38.98
C LEU A 194 24.25 27.59 38.34
N THR A 195 23.05 27.52 37.78
CA THR A 195 22.61 26.34 37.04
C THR A 195 23.24 26.37 35.65
N ALA A 196 23.96 25.30 35.30
CA ALA A 196 24.59 25.20 33.99
C ALA A 196 23.56 25.37 32.85
N PRO A 197 23.91 26.09 31.77
CA PRO A 197 23.09 26.16 30.58
C PRO A 197 22.89 24.77 29.95
N ALA A 198 21.85 24.61 29.13
CA ALA A 198 21.52 23.31 28.54
C ALA A 198 22.59 22.78 27.58
N ILE A 199 23.37 23.68 26.97
CA ILE A 199 24.46 23.37 26.04
C ILE A 199 25.68 24.25 26.35
N SER A 200 26.87 23.79 25.97
CA SER A 200 28.11 24.55 26.09
C SER A 200 28.21 25.66 25.04
N LEU A 201 29.05 26.67 25.30
CA LEU A 201 29.38 27.70 24.30
C LEU A 201 30.00 27.09 23.03
N GLU A 202 30.77 26.02 23.18
CA GLU A 202 31.36 25.27 22.07
C GLU A 202 30.28 24.66 21.17
N ALA A 203 29.27 24.02 21.77
CA ALA A 203 28.14 23.46 21.02
C ALA A 203 27.32 24.56 20.33
N THR A 204 27.09 25.70 20.99
CA THR A 204 26.43 26.86 20.38
C THR A 204 27.23 27.39 19.18
N LYS A 205 28.56 27.50 19.32
CA LYS A 205 29.43 27.97 18.24
C LYS A 205 29.41 27.00 17.06
N ALA A 206 29.51 25.69 17.30
CA ALA A 206 29.41 24.69 16.26
C ALA A 206 28.07 24.76 15.51
N HIS A 207 26.97 25.05 16.21
CA HIS A 207 25.68 25.27 15.58
C HIS A 207 25.65 26.54 14.71
N VAL A 208 26.10 27.68 15.25
CA VAL A 208 26.12 28.96 14.52
C VAL A 208 27.03 28.92 13.29
N ASP A 209 28.15 28.21 13.38
CA ASP A 209 29.09 28.05 12.26
C ASP A 209 28.63 26.98 11.24
N ASP A 210 27.53 26.26 11.51
CA ASP A 210 27.03 25.20 10.64
C ASP A 210 26.35 25.78 9.39
N THR A 211 27.13 25.95 8.31
CA THR A 211 26.66 26.43 7.01
C THR A 211 25.85 25.40 6.22
N THR A 212 25.63 24.19 6.76
CA THR A 212 24.86 23.12 6.10
C THR A 212 23.45 22.98 6.65
N ARG A 213 23.24 23.25 7.95
CA ARG A 213 21.93 23.19 8.61
C ARG A 213 21.20 24.52 8.61
N HIS A 214 21.93 25.63 8.54
CA HIS A 214 21.35 26.97 8.44
C HIS A 214 21.28 27.40 6.98
N ILE A 215 20.06 27.53 6.44
CA ILE A 215 19.86 28.29 5.22
C ILE A 215 20.02 29.79 5.54
N ALA A 216 20.83 30.49 4.75
CA ALA A 216 21.01 31.93 4.83
C ALA A 216 19.66 32.65 4.67
N ALA A 217 19.57 33.91 5.13
CA ALA A 217 18.34 34.69 5.01
C ALA A 217 17.85 34.81 3.55
N ALA A 218 18.79 34.96 2.61
CA ALA A 218 18.49 34.96 1.17
C ALA A 218 17.96 33.60 0.70
N GLU A 219 18.57 32.49 1.13
CA GLU A 219 18.14 31.13 0.77
C GLU A 219 16.76 30.78 1.35
N ARG A 220 16.39 31.33 2.51
CA ARG A 220 15.05 31.19 3.10
C ARG A 220 13.98 31.96 2.34
N ALA A 221 14.27 33.18 1.90
CA ALA A 221 13.35 33.94 1.06
C ALA A 221 13.09 33.17 -0.26
N VAL A 222 14.15 32.66 -0.85
CA VAL A 222 14.13 31.84 -2.05
C VAL A 222 13.39 30.50 -1.85
N TRP A 223 13.55 29.84 -0.70
CA TRP A 223 12.78 28.64 -0.34
C TRP A 223 11.28 28.94 -0.20
N ASN A 224 10.93 30.07 0.41
CA ASN A 224 9.54 30.48 0.56
C ASN A 224 8.90 30.87 -0.79
N ASP A 225 9.71 31.41 -1.72
CA ASP A 225 9.30 31.75 -3.10
C ASP A 225 9.32 30.55 -4.07
N ARG A 226 9.69 29.36 -3.60
CA ARG A 226 9.70 28.08 -4.38
C ARG A 226 8.30 27.57 -4.74
N SER A 227 7.30 28.45 -4.81
CA SER A 227 5.95 28.18 -5.31
C SER A 227 5.74 28.69 -6.74
N GLY A 228 6.76 29.26 -7.38
CA GLY A 228 6.66 29.84 -8.72
C GLY A 228 7.07 28.93 -9.89
N TYR A 229 6.75 29.38 -11.10
CA TYR A 229 7.26 28.86 -12.38
C TYR A 229 8.19 29.88 -13.04
N ALA A 230 9.19 29.43 -13.80
CA ALA A 230 10.00 30.30 -14.64
C ALA A 230 9.35 30.50 -16.01
N VAL A 231 9.20 31.76 -16.46
CA VAL A 231 8.76 32.03 -17.83
C VAL A 231 9.90 31.69 -18.79
N THR A 232 9.63 30.88 -19.80
CA THR A 232 10.65 30.48 -20.78
C THR A 232 10.96 31.60 -21.77
N THR A 233 12.10 31.50 -22.44
CA THR A 233 12.54 32.34 -23.56
C THR A 233 13.10 31.45 -24.68
N GLY A 234 13.51 32.03 -25.82
CA GLY A 234 14.12 31.28 -26.93
C GLY A 234 13.17 31.04 -28.10
N THR A 235 13.16 29.81 -28.62
CA THR A 235 12.33 29.41 -29.77
C THR A 235 11.44 28.23 -29.42
N ALA A 236 10.44 27.92 -30.26
CA ALA A 236 9.54 26.78 -30.03
C ALA A 236 10.25 25.41 -29.93
N ALA A 237 11.42 25.24 -30.56
CA ALA A 237 12.20 24.00 -30.49
C ALA A 237 13.26 24.01 -29.35
N ALA A 238 13.65 25.19 -28.88
CA ALA A 238 14.71 25.36 -27.89
C ALA A 238 14.32 26.43 -26.86
N LEU A 239 13.74 25.97 -25.76
CA LEU A 239 13.34 26.80 -24.63
C LEU A 239 14.53 27.02 -23.68
N ALA A 240 14.62 28.20 -23.10
CA ALA A 240 15.52 28.50 -22.00
C ALA A 240 14.74 29.04 -20.80
N ALA A 241 15.12 28.67 -19.58
CA ALA A 241 14.49 29.16 -18.36
C ALA A 241 15.55 29.40 -17.28
N SER A 242 15.33 30.36 -16.40
CA SER A 242 16.19 30.61 -15.23
C SER A 242 15.35 30.57 -13.97
N VAL A 243 15.70 29.68 -13.03
CA VAL A 243 15.13 29.63 -11.69
C VAL A 243 16.12 30.18 -10.66
N THR A 244 15.57 30.74 -9.59
CA THR A 244 16.33 31.22 -8.43
C THR A 244 15.86 30.44 -7.20
N PRO A 245 16.74 29.70 -6.50
CA PRO A 245 18.18 29.68 -6.68
C PRO A 245 18.55 28.82 -7.90
N ALA A 246 19.61 29.20 -8.61
CA ALA A 246 20.08 28.43 -9.75
C ALA A 246 20.61 27.06 -9.27
N PRO A 247 20.16 25.94 -9.82
CA PRO A 247 20.76 24.65 -9.50
C PRO A 247 22.21 24.62 -9.99
N ALA A 248 23.11 23.99 -9.23
CA ALA A 248 24.52 23.85 -9.61
C ALA A 248 24.71 22.86 -10.79
N ALA A 249 23.82 21.88 -10.91
CA ALA A 249 23.82 20.88 -11.98
C ALA A 249 22.41 20.29 -12.17
N LEU A 250 22.19 19.62 -13.30
CA LEU A 250 21.00 18.81 -13.55
C LEU A 250 21.15 17.43 -12.88
N SER A 251 20.65 17.31 -11.65
CA SER A 251 20.60 16.04 -10.91
C SER A 251 19.28 15.32 -11.16
N ALA A 252 19.31 13.98 -11.28
CA ALA A 252 18.08 13.19 -11.42
C ALA A 252 17.11 13.47 -10.26
N GLY A 253 15.83 13.63 -10.57
CA GLY A 253 14.78 14.05 -9.65
C GLY A 253 14.59 15.56 -9.52
N LEU A 254 15.42 16.40 -10.17
CA LEU A 254 15.22 17.86 -10.19
C LEU A 254 13.87 18.20 -10.82
N ARG A 255 12.99 18.84 -10.05
CA ARG A 255 11.66 19.29 -10.49
C ARG A 255 11.65 20.78 -10.78
N VAL A 256 11.08 21.18 -11.91
CA VAL A 256 11.03 22.58 -12.36
C VAL A 256 9.64 22.91 -12.90
N GLY A 257 9.06 24.01 -12.41
CA GLY A 257 7.88 24.62 -13.03
C GLY A 257 8.28 25.62 -14.10
N ILE A 258 7.69 25.53 -15.29
CA ILE A 258 7.92 26.46 -16.40
C ILE A 258 6.59 27.00 -16.95
N LYS A 259 6.60 28.24 -17.42
CA LYS A 259 5.51 28.81 -18.23
C LYS A 259 6.02 29.10 -19.63
N THR A 260 5.44 28.46 -20.64
CA THR A 260 5.89 28.56 -22.03
C THR A 260 5.52 29.91 -22.65
N HIS A 261 6.50 30.64 -23.19
CA HIS A 261 6.25 31.89 -23.92
C HIS A 261 5.81 31.70 -25.38
N VAL A 262 5.87 30.47 -25.89
CA VAL A 262 5.55 30.11 -27.27
C VAL A 262 5.00 28.68 -27.30
N ALA A 263 4.08 28.39 -28.22
CA ALA A 263 3.59 27.03 -28.42
C ALA A 263 4.63 26.16 -29.14
N THR A 264 4.72 24.87 -28.79
CA THR A 264 5.62 23.90 -29.44
C THR A 264 4.83 22.99 -30.38
N THR A 265 5.42 22.65 -31.52
CA THR A 265 4.77 21.84 -32.57
C THR A 265 5.48 20.50 -32.83
N GLY A 266 6.53 20.19 -32.06
CA GLY A 266 7.37 19.01 -32.27
C GLY A 266 8.40 18.83 -31.17
N ALA A 267 9.56 18.25 -31.50
CA ALA A 267 10.64 18.03 -30.54
C ALA A 267 11.10 19.36 -29.90
N VAL A 268 11.13 19.39 -28.57
CA VAL A 268 11.49 20.56 -27.78
C VAL A 268 12.57 20.24 -26.74
N THR A 269 13.46 21.19 -26.50
CA THR A 269 14.49 21.12 -25.45
C THR A 269 14.32 22.24 -24.43
N LEU A 270 14.80 22.03 -23.21
CA LEU A 270 14.90 23.02 -22.14
C LEU A 270 16.37 23.18 -21.73
N ASN A 271 16.88 24.41 -21.81
CA ASN A 271 18.15 24.81 -21.22
C ASN A 271 17.89 25.59 -19.92
N LEU A 272 17.98 24.90 -18.79
CA LEU A 272 17.73 25.47 -17.47
C LEU A 272 19.02 26.10 -16.92
N ASN A 273 18.97 27.41 -16.60
CA ASN A 273 20.10 28.16 -16.04
C ASN A 273 21.42 27.97 -16.81
N SER A 274 21.37 27.74 -18.12
CA SER A 274 22.53 27.45 -18.99
C SER A 274 23.31 26.18 -18.65
N LEU A 275 22.72 25.22 -17.94
CA LEU A 275 23.35 23.93 -17.57
C LEU A 275 23.39 22.90 -18.71
N GLY A 276 22.89 23.26 -19.90
CA GLY A 276 22.86 22.42 -21.09
C GLY A 276 21.42 22.08 -21.50
N ALA A 277 21.15 22.17 -22.81
CA ALA A 277 19.83 21.87 -23.36
C ALA A 277 19.53 20.37 -23.28
N LYS A 278 18.40 20.01 -22.68
CA LYS A 278 17.92 18.62 -22.58
C LYS A 278 16.53 18.49 -23.19
N PRO A 279 16.21 17.41 -23.93
CA PRO A 279 14.87 17.18 -24.46
C PRO A 279 13.81 17.19 -23.37
N ILE A 280 12.62 17.71 -23.68
CA ILE A 280 11.42 17.47 -22.87
C ILE A 280 10.63 16.33 -23.54
N LYS A 281 10.27 15.32 -22.76
CA LYS A 281 9.57 14.12 -23.20
C LYS A 281 8.36 13.84 -22.32
N LYS A 282 7.35 13.19 -22.90
CA LYS A 282 6.29 12.54 -22.12
C LYS A 282 6.86 11.25 -21.48
N PRO A 283 6.21 10.69 -20.43
CA PRO A 283 6.62 9.42 -19.84
C PRO A 283 6.70 8.24 -20.84
N ASN A 284 5.93 8.29 -21.95
CA ASN A 284 5.96 7.30 -23.03
C ASN A 284 7.08 7.52 -24.07
N GLY A 285 7.95 8.53 -23.90
CA GLY A 285 9.07 8.84 -24.81
C GLY A 285 8.73 9.75 -26.00
N ASN A 286 7.45 10.08 -26.21
CA ASN A 286 7.02 11.00 -27.26
C ASN A 286 7.35 12.46 -26.94
N ASN A 287 7.37 13.31 -27.98
CA ASN A 287 7.52 14.75 -27.81
C ASN A 287 6.19 15.37 -27.33
N PRO A 288 6.19 16.20 -26.28
CA PRO A 288 4.98 16.90 -25.85
C PRO A 288 4.70 18.14 -26.72
N LEU A 289 3.41 18.49 -26.83
CA LEU A 289 2.95 19.74 -27.42
C LEU A 289 2.61 20.70 -26.27
N LEU A 290 3.45 21.69 -26.05
CA LEU A 290 3.26 22.68 -25.00
C LEU A 290 2.53 23.90 -25.59
N ALA A 291 1.39 24.26 -25.02
CA ALA A 291 0.59 25.40 -25.48
C ALA A 291 1.27 26.75 -25.15
N LEU A 292 0.93 27.80 -25.88
CA LEU A 292 1.33 29.17 -25.55
C LEU A 292 0.77 29.57 -24.18
N GLY A 293 1.63 30.00 -23.26
CA GLY A 293 1.24 30.44 -21.92
C GLY A 293 0.95 29.31 -20.94
N GLY A 294 1.09 28.05 -21.35
CA GLY A 294 0.85 26.88 -20.51
C GLY A 294 1.87 26.77 -19.38
N VAL A 295 1.41 26.36 -18.20
CA VAL A 295 2.25 26.12 -17.01
C VAL A 295 2.44 24.62 -16.83
N TYR A 296 3.69 24.19 -16.82
CA TYR A 296 4.06 22.78 -16.83
C TYR A 296 5.08 22.47 -15.75
N THR A 297 5.01 21.28 -15.19
CA THR A 297 6.07 20.75 -14.32
C THR A 297 6.86 19.71 -15.08
N VAL A 298 8.18 19.84 -15.11
CA VAL A 298 9.10 18.85 -15.69
C VAL A 298 10.04 18.31 -14.63
N VAL A 299 10.41 17.03 -14.73
CA VAL A 299 11.34 16.36 -13.82
C VAL A 299 12.49 15.78 -14.61
N TYR A 300 13.72 16.15 -14.27
CA TYR A 300 14.90 15.57 -14.92
C TYR A 300 15.11 14.12 -14.45
N ASP A 301 15.20 13.16 -15.36
CA ASP A 301 15.37 11.73 -15.03
C ASP A 301 16.85 11.28 -14.98
N GLY A 302 17.78 12.17 -15.34
CA GLY A 302 19.20 11.86 -15.53
C GLY A 302 19.67 12.04 -16.97
N SER A 303 18.75 12.07 -17.94
CA SER A 303 19.04 12.24 -19.38
C SER A 303 18.14 13.29 -20.05
N VAL A 304 16.83 13.25 -19.77
CA VAL A 304 15.80 14.12 -20.35
C VAL A 304 14.90 14.72 -19.25
N PHE A 305 14.14 15.75 -19.60
CA PHE A 305 13.08 16.29 -18.75
C PHE A 305 11.76 15.58 -19.04
N ILE A 306 11.20 14.88 -18.05
CA ILE A 306 9.89 14.21 -18.15
C ILE A 306 8.79 15.17 -17.73
N LEU A 307 7.90 15.48 -18.65
CA LEU A 307 6.71 16.29 -18.41
C LEU A 307 5.74 15.57 -17.47
N GLN A 308 5.26 16.29 -16.46
CA GLN A 308 4.35 15.80 -15.44
C GLN A 308 2.97 16.41 -15.62
N GLY A 309 1.93 15.61 -15.36
CA GLY A 309 0.56 16.10 -15.26
C GLY A 309 -0.07 16.55 -16.57
N GLU A 310 0.45 16.13 -17.73
CA GLU A 310 -0.37 16.18 -18.94
C GLU A 310 -1.60 15.28 -18.73
N GLY A 311 -2.77 15.79 -19.13
CA GLY A 311 -3.96 14.95 -19.29
C GLY A 311 -3.66 13.81 -20.28
N GLY A 312 -4.44 12.73 -20.19
CA GLY A 312 -4.28 11.60 -21.12
C GLY A 312 -4.44 12.04 -22.57
N GLU A 313 -3.81 11.32 -23.50
CA GLU A 313 -4.05 11.55 -24.93
C GLU A 313 -5.51 11.23 -25.24
N TYR A 314 -6.29 12.26 -25.54
CA TYR A 314 -7.65 12.11 -26.05
C TYR A 314 -7.53 11.81 -27.54
N GLY A 315 -7.99 10.64 -27.97
CA GLY A 315 -7.99 10.24 -29.38
C GLY A 315 -8.87 11.17 -30.25
N THR A 316 -9.10 10.79 -31.51
CA THR A 316 -9.91 11.60 -32.44
C THR A 316 -11.42 11.39 -32.29
N ALA A 317 -11.88 10.69 -31.26
CA ALA A 317 -13.29 10.41 -31.04
C ALA A 317 -14.04 11.67 -30.59
N VAL A 318 -15.19 11.95 -31.22
CA VAL A 318 -16.10 13.03 -30.85
C VAL A 318 -17.36 12.48 -30.17
N ALA A 319 -18.23 13.36 -29.65
CA ALA A 319 -19.48 12.95 -29.01
C ALA A 319 -20.31 11.97 -29.86
N ALA A 320 -20.34 12.20 -31.19
CA ALA A 320 -21.06 11.36 -32.14
C ALA A 320 -20.48 9.95 -32.33
N ASP A 321 -19.24 9.69 -31.88
CA ASP A 321 -18.60 8.37 -31.98
C ASP A 321 -18.85 7.49 -30.74
N VAL A 322 -19.55 8.01 -29.73
CA VAL A 322 -19.63 7.45 -28.38
C VAL A 322 -21.07 7.19 -28.02
N LEU A 323 -21.37 5.97 -27.54
CA LEU A 323 -22.73 5.53 -27.23
C LEU A 323 -23.43 6.45 -26.22
N GLU A 324 -24.69 6.77 -26.47
CA GLU A 324 -25.55 7.53 -25.58
C GLU A 324 -25.63 6.85 -24.20
N GLY A 325 -25.53 7.67 -23.15
CA GLY A 325 -25.40 7.19 -21.76
C GLY A 325 -23.98 6.79 -21.36
N THR A 326 -23.01 6.79 -22.28
CA THR A 326 -21.58 6.69 -21.99
C THR A 326 -20.88 8.04 -22.19
N THR A 327 -19.62 8.16 -21.74
CA THR A 327 -18.87 9.43 -21.81
C THR A 327 -17.45 9.20 -22.32
N ILE A 328 -16.87 10.23 -22.93
CA ILE A 328 -15.44 10.29 -23.29
C ILE A 328 -14.76 11.50 -22.66
N GLY A 329 -13.48 11.36 -22.34
CA GLY A 329 -12.63 12.50 -22.05
C GLY A 329 -12.20 13.20 -23.34
N THR A 330 -12.21 14.52 -23.35
CA THR A 330 -11.68 15.38 -24.42
C THR A 330 -10.88 16.54 -23.80
N GLU A 331 -10.19 17.32 -24.63
CA GLU A 331 -9.51 18.56 -24.21
C GLU A 331 -10.47 19.60 -23.60
N SER A 332 -11.76 19.52 -23.94
CA SER A 332 -12.81 20.38 -23.38
C SER A 332 -13.48 19.77 -22.14
N GLY A 333 -12.94 18.67 -21.61
CA GLY A 333 -13.50 17.91 -20.49
C GLY A 333 -14.26 16.67 -20.92
N VAL A 334 -15.04 16.11 -19.98
CA VAL A 334 -15.85 14.91 -20.24
C VAL A 334 -17.08 15.29 -21.06
N VAL A 335 -17.23 14.68 -22.23
CA VAL A 335 -18.35 14.91 -23.16
C VAL A 335 -19.22 13.66 -23.18
N PRO A 336 -20.56 13.78 -23.01
CA PRO A 336 -21.46 12.66 -23.16
C PRO A 336 -21.53 12.22 -24.62
N GLY A 337 -21.60 10.90 -24.82
CA GLY A 337 -21.84 10.32 -26.13
C GLY A 337 -23.23 10.66 -26.65
N THR A 338 -23.32 10.91 -27.96
CA THR A 338 -24.58 11.18 -28.66
C THR A 338 -24.90 10.11 -29.71
N LEU A 339 -24.09 9.06 -29.82
CA LEU A 339 -24.40 7.93 -30.71
C LEU A 339 -25.61 7.18 -30.13
N PRO A 340 -26.77 7.16 -30.79
CA PRO A 340 -27.99 6.60 -30.21
C PRO A 340 -27.81 5.15 -29.75
N ASN A 341 -28.31 4.81 -28.56
CA ASN A 341 -28.38 3.42 -28.10
C ASN A 341 -29.70 2.80 -28.57
N LEU A 342 -29.64 1.99 -29.63
CA LEU A 342 -30.82 1.34 -30.22
C LEU A 342 -31.12 -0.07 -29.68
N ALA A 343 -30.66 -0.40 -28.47
CA ALA A 343 -31.16 -1.58 -27.78
C ALA A 343 -32.71 -1.51 -27.73
N ASP A 344 -33.37 -2.53 -28.29
CA ASP A 344 -34.82 -2.70 -28.35
C ASP A 344 -35.62 -1.73 -29.25
N GLN A 345 -34.99 -1.02 -30.20
CA GLN A 345 -35.74 -0.29 -31.23
C GLN A 345 -36.04 -1.19 -32.45
N ASP A 346 -37.32 -1.42 -32.72
CA ASP A 346 -37.81 -1.91 -34.01
C ASP A 346 -37.53 -0.85 -35.09
N VAL A 347 -36.32 -0.85 -35.65
CA VAL A 347 -35.99 -0.01 -36.80
C VAL A 347 -36.85 -0.50 -37.96
N GLY A 348 -37.88 0.28 -38.30
CA GLY A 348 -38.83 0.01 -39.36
C GLY A 348 -38.15 -0.16 -40.71
N GLY A 349 -37.68 -1.37 -40.99
CA GLY A 349 -37.25 -1.79 -42.31
C GLY A 349 -38.48 -2.05 -43.17
N TYR A 350 -38.54 -1.43 -44.34
CA TYR A 350 -39.55 -1.77 -45.33
C TYR A 350 -39.07 -2.99 -46.14
N ILE A 351 -39.94 -3.99 -46.26
CA ILE A 351 -39.72 -5.14 -47.15
C ILE A 351 -39.99 -4.67 -48.59
N SER A 352 -38.95 -4.56 -49.41
CA SER A 352 -39.12 -4.35 -50.85
C SER A 352 -39.10 -5.70 -51.57
N THR A 353 -40.22 -6.04 -52.23
CA THR A 353 -40.32 -7.25 -53.06
C THR A 353 -40.28 -6.85 -54.53
N ALA A 354 -39.07 -6.66 -55.07
CA ALA A 354 -38.88 -6.36 -56.48
C ALA A 354 -38.97 -7.62 -57.36
N GLY A 355 -40.11 -8.32 -57.36
CA GLY A 355 -40.50 -9.33 -58.37
C GLY A 355 -39.53 -10.47 -58.72
N SER A 356 -38.40 -10.61 -58.01
CA SER A 356 -37.22 -11.37 -58.47
C SER A 356 -36.67 -12.34 -57.40
N GLY A 357 -37.46 -12.71 -56.39
CA GLY A 357 -37.11 -13.80 -55.46
C GLY A 357 -36.18 -13.43 -54.30
N TYR A 358 -36.12 -12.16 -53.91
CA TYR A 358 -35.31 -11.71 -52.79
C TYR A 358 -36.15 -11.02 -51.72
N LEU A 359 -35.88 -11.33 -50.45
CA LEU A 359 -36.30 -10.53 -49.31
C LEU A 359 -35.15 -9.59 -48.97
N GLY A 360 -35.29 -8.31 -49.32
CA GLY A 360 -34.35 -7.27 -48.92
C GLY A 360 -34.82 -6.60 -47.64
N VAL A 361 -34.11 -6.82 -46.53
CA VAL A 361 -34.25 -5.95 -45.35
C VAL A 361 -33.32 -4.77 -45.58
N VAL A 362 -33.91 -3.63 -45.92
CA VAL A 362 -33.19 -2.36 -45.88
C VAL A 362 -33.27 -1.90 -44.43
N ALA A 363 -32.15 -1.97 -43.71
CA ALA A 363 -32.01 -1.11 -42.56
C ALA A 363 -32.05 0.32 -43.10
N ASN A 364 -33.16 1.03 -42.88
CA ASN A 364 -33.18 2.46 -43.14
C ASN A 364 -32.06 3.04 -42.29
N SER A 365 -30.96 3.44 -42.92
CA SER A 365 -30.21 4.56 -42.36
C SER A 365 -31.19 5.71 -42.43
N ASP A 366 -31.85 5.99 -41.31
CA ASP A 366 -32.32 7.33 -41.09
C ASP A 366 -31.14 8.27 -41.36
N GLU A 367 -31.45 9.45 -41.86
CA GLU A 367 -30.47 10.47 -42.26
C GLU A 367 -29.64 10.98 -41.06
N ASN A 368 -29.70 10.30 -39.91
CA ASN A 368 -29.12 10.62 -38.62
C ASN A 368 -28.32 9.46 -37.98
N GLY A 369 -27.52 8.75 -38.78
CA GLY A 369 -26.24 8.20 -38.28
C GLY A 369 -26.35 7.03 -37.30
N VAL A 370 -27.18 6.04 -37.61
CA VAL A 370 -27.33 4.84 -36.79
C VAL A 370 -26.39 3.71 -37.22
N VAL A 371 -25.51 3.35 -36.27
CA VAL A 371 -24.80 2.06 -36.04
C VAL A 371 -23.95 1.52 -37.19
N GLY A 372 -22.65 1.80 -37.09
CA GLY A 372 -21.62 1.27 -37.97
C GLY A 372 -21.59 2.05 -39.27
N LYS A 373 -20.38 2.35 -39.74
CA LYS A 373 -20.15 2.96 -41.05
C LYS A 373 -20.50 1.97 -42.16
N ILE A 374 -21.76 1.54 -42.26
CA ILE A 374 -22.32 0.89 -43.44
C ILE A 374 -22.52 2.03 -44.43
N THR A 375 -21.47 2.30 -45.19
CA THR A 375 -21.36 3.50 -46.04
C THR A 375 -22.22 3.38 -47.30
N ASP A 376 -22.70 2.16 -47.58
CA ASP A 376 -23.54 1.83 -48.73
C ASP A 376 -24.67 0.96 -48.21
N SER A 377 -25.90 1.15 -48.70
CA SER A 377 -27.08 0.37 -48.36
C SER A 377 -26.84 -1.14 -48.51
N THR A 378 -26.27 -1.81 -47.50
CA THR A 378 -26.09 -3.27 -47.53
C THR A 378 -27.46 -3.88 -47.29
N THR A 379 -28.12 -4.20 -48.39
CA THR A 379 -29.29 -5.06 -48.38
C THR A 379 -28.83 -6.42 -47.89
N ILE A 380 -29.34 -6.90 -46.76
CA ILE A 380 -29.22 -8.32 -46.41
C ILE A 380 -30.17 -9.05 -47.36
N ILE A 381 -29.58 -9.74 -48.34
CA ILE A 381 -30.32 -10.50 -49.34
C ILE A 381 -30.39 -11.95 -48.88
N CYS A 382 -31.54 -12.40 -48.39
CA CYS A 382 -31.85 -13.82 -48.31
C CYS A 382 -32.44 -14.27 -49.65
N ASN A 383 -31.68 -15.08 -50.39
CA ASN A 383 -32.13 -15.69 -51.63
C ASN A 383 -32.84 -17.00 -51.29
N ASP A 384 -34.16 -17.01 -51.39
CA ASP A 384 -34.95 -18.24 -51.40
C ASP A 384 -35.64 -18.30 -52.75
N ALA A 385 -35.17 -19.21 -53.60
CA ALA A 385 -35.73 -19.42 -54.94
C ALA A 385 -37.22 -19.79 -54.90
N SER A 386 -37.73 -20.21 -53.75
CA SER A 386 -39.14 -20.55 -53.53
C SER A 386 -40.00 -19.31 -53.23
N LEU A 387 -39.41 -18.15 -52.95
CA LEU A 387 -40.13 -16.90 -52.63
C LEU A 387 -40.53 -16.13 -53.90
N ILE A 388 -41.34 -16.78 -54.75
CA ILE A 388 -41.84 -16.21 -56.02
C ILE A 388 -43.38 -16.23 -56.07
N PRO A 389 -44.04 -15.31 -56.80
CA PRO A 389 -45.51 -15.23 -56.83
C PRO A 389 -46.19 -16.55 -57.26
N ALA A 390 -45.52 -17.33 -58.09
CA ALA A 390 -46.01 -18.62 -58.60
C ALA A 390 -46.10 -19.73 -57.53
N ASN A 391 -45.49 -19.53 -56.36
CA ASN A 391 -45.55 -20.48 -55.24
C ASN A 391 -46.59 -20.10 -54.19
N PHE A 392 -47.28 -18.96 -54.36
CA PHE A 392 -48.35 -18.51 -53.47
C PHE A 392 -49.70 -18.52 -54.22
N LEU A 393 -50.77 -18.96 -53.55
CA LEU A 393 -52.11 -19.06 -54.14
C LEU A 393 -52.66 -17.70 -54.57
N ALA A 394 -53.33 -17.67 -55.72
CA ALA A 394 -54.00 -16.49 -56.24
C ALA A 394 -54.98 -15.88 -55.22
N GLY A 395 -54.86 -14.57 -54.98
CA GLY A 395 -55.67 -13.83 -54.00
C GLY A 395 -55.14 -13.88 -52.55
N LYS A 396 -54.01 -14.54 -52.31
CA LYS A 396 -53.26 -14.45 -51.05
C LYS A 396 -52.03 -13.58 -51.23
N THR A 397 -51.73 -12.76 -50.24
CA THR A 397 -50.51 -11.93 -50.22
C THR A 397 -49.59 -12.44 -49.13
N VAL A 398 -48.36 -12.79 -49.51
CA VAL A 398 -47.29 -13.20 -48.58
C VAL A 398 -46.15 -12.21 -48.74
N LEU A 399 -45.80 -11.51 -47.65
CA LEU A 399 -44.74 -10.48 -47.65
C LEU A 399 -44.91 -9.42 -48.75
N GLY A 400 -46.16 -9.01 -49.03
CA GLY A 400 -46.48 -8.01 -50.05
C GLY A 400 -46.56 -8.55 -51.48
N MET A 401 -46.15 -9.80 -51.72
CA MET A 401 -46.27 -10.44 -53.04
C MET A 401 -47.65 -11.07 -53.19
N ALA A 402 -48.41 -10.61 -54.18
CA ALA A 402 -49.65 -11.26 -54.56
C ALA A 402 -49.35 -12.60 -55.22
N GLY A 403 -49.90 -13.68 -54.69
CA GLY A 403 -49.80 -15.00 -55.30
C GLY A 403 -50.47 -15.03 -56.66
N ILE A 404 -49.89 -15.79 -57.59
CA ILE A 404 -50.43 -16.02 -58.94
C ILE A 404 -50.63 -17.51 -59.22
N ALA A 405 -50.34 -18.40 -58.27
CA ALA A 405 -50.59 -19.82 -58.43
C ALA A 405 -52.10 -20.07 -58.55
N THR A 406 -52.56 -20.53 -59.72
CA THR A 406 -53.98 -20.73 -60.02
C THR A 406 -54.51 -22.10 -59.58
N SER A 407 -53.66 -22.99 -59.04
CA SER A 407 -54.08 -24.28 -58.44
C SER A 407 -52.97 -24.94 -57.60
N GLU A 408 -53.37 -25.68 -56.56
CA GLU A 408 -52.53 -26.65 -55.81
C GLU A 408 -51.91 -27.73 -56.72
N PRO A 409 -50.79 -28.40 -56.34
CA PRO A 409 -50.11 -29.38 -57.18
C PRO A 409 -51.07 -30.52 -57.59
N THR A 410 -51.08 -30.80 -58.88
CA THR A 410 -52.05 -31.66 -59.54
C THR A 410 -51.91 -33.13 -59.11
N VAL A 411 -52.96 -33.70 -58.51
CA VAL A 411 -53.14 -35.16 -58.45
C VAL A 411 -54.37 -35.49 -59.28
N GLY A 412 -54.15 -36.14 -60.43
CA GLY A 412 -55.17 -36.40 -61.44
C GLY A 412 -56.19 -37.45 -61.00
N ALA A 413 -57.32 -37.00 -60.45
CA ALA A 413 -58.49 -37.83 -60.21
C ALA A 413 -59.62 -37.42 -61.18
N ALA A 414 -60.25 -38.40 -61.85
CA ALA A 414 -61.42 -38.22 -62.69
C ALA A 414 -62.71 -38.60 -61.93
N ALA A 415 -63.90 -38.31 -62.49
CA ALA A 415 -65.18 -38.67 -61.88
C ALA A 415 -65.30 -40.19 -61.58
N GLY A 416 -64.62 -41.02 -62.37
CA GLY A 416 -64.51 -42.47 -62.17
C GLY A 416 -63.73 -42.90 -60.94
N ASP A 417 -63.00 -41.99 -60.28
CA ASP A 417 -62.19 -42.29 -59.07
C ASP A 417 -62.91 -41.89 -57.77
N ILE A 418 -64.09 -41.27 -57.87
CA ILE A 418 -64.88 -40.78 -56.73
C ILE A 418 -66.17 -41.60 -56.65
N VAL A 419 -66.52 -42.09 -55.44
CA VAL A 419 -67.72 -42.89 -55.19
C VAL A 419 -68.99 -42.15 -55.62
N ALA A 420 -69.90 -42.86 -56.27
CA ALA A 420 -71.15 -42.35 -56.80
C ALA A 420 -71.95 -41.63 -55.71
N SER A 421 -72.48 -40.45 -56.05
CA SER A 421 -73.21 -39.56 -55.12
C SER A 421 -72.35 -38.87 -54.04
N LYS A 422 -71.04 -39.12 -53.98
CA LYS A 422 -70.09 -38.26 -53.26
C LYS A 422 -69.46 -37.26 -54.24
N ALA A 423 -68.98 -36.14 -53.73
CA ALA A 423 -68.32 -35.12 -54.53
C ALA A 423 -67.01 -34.71 -53.89
N ALA A 424 -66.01 -34.44 -54.73
CA ALA A 424 -64.73 -33.88 -54.31
C ALA A 424 -64.41 -32.65 -55.17
N THR A 425 -63.57 -31.77 -54.63
CA THR A 425 -63.03 -30.64 -55.39
C THR A 425 -61.74 -31.10 -56.06
N VAL A 426 -61.73 -31.19 -57.39
CA VAL A 426 -60.54 -31.53 -58.17
C VAL A 426 -60.26 -30.38 -59.11
N ASN A 427 -59.02 -29.87 -59.11
CA ASN A 427 -58.60 -28.70 -59.88
C ASN A 427 -59.52 -27.48 -59.66
N GLY A 428 -59.97 -27.26 -58.41
CA GLY A 428 -60.84 -26.16 -58.02
C GLY A 428 -62.33 -26.33 -58.39
N ASN A 429 -62.70 -27.35 -59.16
CA ASN A 429 -64.08 -27.62 -59.55
C ASN A 429 -64.70 -28.76 -58.73
N ARG A 430 -65.97 -28.61 -58.36
CA ARG A 430 -66.74 -29.69 -57.72
C ARG A 430 -67.09 -30.76 -58.75
N ILE A 431 -66.53 -31.95 -58.61
CA ILE A 431 -66.84 -33.12 -59.45
C ILE A 431 -67.64 -34.11 -58.61
N VAL A 432 -68.79 -34.55 -59.13
CA VAL A 432 -69.58 -35.64 -58.52
C VAL A 432 -69.08 -36.97 -59.08
N GLY A 433 -68.85 -37.92 -58.19
CA GLY A 433 -68.31 -39.23 -58.54
C GLY A 433 -69.28 -40.11 -59.31
N THR A 434 -68.72 -40.99 -60.14
CA THR A 434 -69.45 -42.02 -60.91
C THR A 434 -69.00 -43.44 -60.56
N LEU A 435 -68.05 -43.62 -59.63
CA LEU A 435 -67.58 -44.95 -59.21
C LEU A 435 -68.69 -45.66 -58.41
N ALA A 436 -69.19 -46.80 -58.89
CA ALA A 436 -70.31 -47.49 -58.25
C ALA A 436 -69.98 -47.88 -56.79
N ASP A 437 -70.82 -47.44 -55.85
CA ASP A 437 -70.74 -47.83 -54.44
C ASP A 437 -71.28 -49.26 -54.30
N LYS A 438 -70.39 -50.24 -54.07
CA LYS A 438 -70.77 -51.64 -53.83
C LYS A 438 -70.69 -51.93 -52.34
N ASP A 439 -71.66 -51.39 -51.61
CA ASP A 439 -71.84 -51.65 -50.19
C ASP A 439 -72.23 -53.12 -49.97
N MET A 440 -71.26 -53.97 -49.62
CA MET A 440 -71.51 -55.34 -49.16
C MET A 440 -71.33 -55.39 -47.65
N GLY A 441 -72.46 -55.55 -46.94
CA GLY A 441 -72.61 -55.47 -45.49
C GLY A 441 -71.65 -56.32 -44.64
N ALA A 442 -71.53 -55.90 -43.39
CA ALA A 442 -70.50 -56.20 -42.39
C ALA A 442 -70.16 -57.68 -42.14
N VAL A 443 -68.87 -58.04 -42.28
CA VAL A 443 -68.19 -59.04 -41.42
C VAL A 443 -66.67 -58.79 -41.34
N ALA A 444 -66.11 -59.00 -40.14
CA ALA A 444 -64.73 -58.70 -39.72
C ALA A 444 -63.81 -59.94 -39.72
N GLU A 445 -62.50 -59.68 -39.82
CA GLU A 445 -61.31 -60.55 -39.64
C GLU A 445 -60.95 -61.60 -40.72
N PRO A 446 -59.66 -61.70 -41.14
CA PRO A 446 -59.19 -62.73 -42.06
C PRO A 446 -59.03 -64.08 -41.33
N ALA A 447 -59.92 -65.02 -41.60
CA ALA A 447 -59.82 -66.40 -41.15
C ALA A 447 -59.50 -67.34 -42.33
N VAL A 448 -58.53 -68.25 -42.15
CA VAL A 448 -58.26 -69.36 -43.08
C VAL A 448 -59.42 -70.35 -42.96
N ASN A 449 -60.35 -70.29 -43.91
CA ASN A 449 -61.57 -71.08 -43.85
C ASN A 449 -61.42 -72.34 -44.73
N ALA A 450 -60.81 -73.37 -44.14
CA ALA A 450 -60.66 -74.74 -44.62
C ALA A 450 -59.80 -75.02 -45.88
N VAL A 451 -59.07 -76.14 -45.85
CA VAL A 451 -58.37 -76.76 -47.00
C VAL A 451 -59.28 -77.84 -47.56
N PHE A 452 -59.75 -77.68 -48.79
CA PHE A 452 -60.49 -78.71 -49.54
C PHE A 452 -59.80 -78.95 -50.88
N SER A 453 -59.52 -80.23 -51.19
CA SER A 453 -58.97 -80.72 -52.47
C SER A 453 -57.97 -79.79 -53.16
N SER A 454 -56.76 -79.72 -52.59
CA SER A 454 -55.55 -79.20 -53.23
C SER A 454 -55.47 -77.67 -53.42
N VAL A 455 -56.37 -76.88 -52.83
CA VAL A 455 -56.34 -75.41 -52.92
C VAL A 455 -56.39 -74.76 -51.52
N LEU A 456 -55.50 -73.78 -51.29
CA LEU A 456 -55.50 -72.91 -50.11
C LEU A 456 -56.38 -71.68 -50.37
N TYR A 457 -57.50 -71.54 -49.66
CA TYR A 457 -58.34 -70.36 -49.74
C TYR A 457 -57.87 -69.30 -48.71
N VAL A 458 -57.43 -68.13 -49.20
CA VAL A 458 -57.07 -66.98 -48.36
C VAL A 458 -58.10 -65.86 -48.60
N ARG A 459 -58.79 -65.40 -47.54
CA ARG A 459 -59.68 -64.22 -47.63
C ARG A 459 -58.87 -62.93 -47.43
N ILE A 460 -59.06 -61.97 -48.34
CA ILE A 460 -58.39 -60.66 -48.32
C ILE A 460 -59.30 -59.66 -47.56
N PRO A 461 -58.75 -58.82 -46.65
CA PRO A 461 -59.55 -57.89 -45.83
C PRO A 461 -60.23 -56.74 -46.62
N LYS A 462 -61.20 -56.10 -45.95
CA LYS A 462 -62.05 -55.00 -46.45
C LYS A 462 -61.22 -53.87 -47.07
N GLY A 463 -61.60 -53.42 -48.27
CA GLY A 463 -60.99 -52.26 -48.94
C GLY A 463 -59.79 -52.57 -49.86
N ALA A 464 -59.44 -53.84 -50.09
CA ALA A 464 -58.44 -54.19 -51.10
C ALA A 464 -59.00 -54.02 -52.52
N TYR A 465 -58.52 -53.01 -53.25
CA TYR A 465 -58.86 -52.78 -54.67
C TYR A 465 -57.91 -53.55 -55.59
N ARG A 466 -58.45 -54.19 -56.65
CA ARG A 466 -57.66 -54.91 -57.67
C ARG A 466 -57.09 -53.95 -58.70
N THR A 467 -55.82 -54.09 -59.03
CA THR A 467 -55.24 -53.61 -60.29
C THR A 467 -54.66 -54.79 -61.05
N VAL A 468 -55.43 -55.45 -61.93
CA VAL A 468 -54.84 -56.22 -63.05
C VAL A 468 -55.86 -56.51 -64.16
N THR A 469 -55.40 -56.32 -65.39
CA THR A 469 -56.10 -56.31 -66.69
C THR A 469 -56.14 -57.68 -67.40
N GLY A 470 -56.29 -58.80 -66.68
CA GLY A 470 -56.29 -60.15 -67.28
C GLY A 470 -57.28 -61.14 -66.64
N SER A 471 -57.74 -62.11 -67.44
CA SER A 471 -58.69 -63.18 -67.05
C SER A 471 -57.97 -64.37 -66.41
N GLY A 472 -58.16 -64.56 -65.10
CA GLY A 472 -57.66 -65.71 -64.32
C GLY A 472 -57.94 -65.54 -62.82
N TYR A 473 -58.29 -66.63 -62.13
CA TYR A 473 -58.53 -66.67 -60.68
C TYR A 473 -57.25 -66.28 -59.89
N PRO A 474 -57.35 -65.75 -58.66
CA PRO A 474 -56.19 -65.26 -57.92
C PRO A 474 -55.30 -66.42 -57.44
N GLU A 475 -54.11 -66.57 -58.01
CA GLU A 475 -53.02 -67.36 -57.41
C GLU A 475 -52.00 -66.42 -56.75
N VAL A 476 -51.73 -66.62 -55.46
CA VAL A 476 -50.54 -66.07 -54.82
C VAL A 476 -49.36 -66.95 -55.24
N LYS A 477 -48.60 -66.52 -56.24
CA LYS A 477 -47.45 -67.27 -56.75
C LYS A 477 -46.17 -66.82 -56.02
N LEU A 478 -45.69 -67.65 -55.09
CA LEU A 478 -44.39 -67.48 -54.43
C LEU A 478 -43.38 -68.46 -55.04
N THR A 479 -42.28 -67.95 -55.57
CA THR A 479 -41.17 -68.76 -56.10
C THR A 479 -40.25 -69.26 -54.98
N THR A 480 -39.53 -70.36 -55.20
CA THR A 480 -38.50 -70.84 -54.25
C THR A 480 -37.46 -69.75 -53.96
N ALA A 481 -37.11 -68.93 -54.95
CA ALA A 481 -36.22 -67.78 -54.78
C ALA A 481 -36.82 -66.70 -53.87
N GLN A 482 -38.12 -66.43 -53.97
CA GLN A 482 -38.81 -65.47 -53.08
C GLN A 482 -38.94 -65.99 -51.65
N LEU A 483 -39.11 -67.30 -51.46
CA LEU A 483 -39.12 -67.93 -50.15
C LEU A 483 -37.73 -67.90 -49.48
N LEU A 484 -36.65 -68.09 -50.28
CA LEU A 484 -35.26 -68.00 -49.82
C LEU A 484 -34.80 -66.57 -49.53
N ALA A 485 -35.30 -65.58 -50.29
CA ALA A 485 -34.97 -64.16 -50.08
C ALA A 485 -35.67 -63.55 -48.86
N ALA A 486 -36.83 -64.09 -48.47
CA ALA A 486 -37.50 -63.66 -47.25
C ALA A 486 -36.74 -64.11 -45.99
N GLU A 487 -36.01 -65.23 -46.07
CA GLU A 487 -35.28 -65.81 -44.94
C GLU A 487 -33.83 -66.15 -45.34
N ASN A 488 -32.99 -65.12 -45.49
CA ASN A 488 -31.60 -65.23 -45.97
C ASN A 488 -30.72 -66.23 -45.20
N ASN A 489 -31.12 -66.59 -43.99
CA ASN A 489 -30.41 -67.54 -43.14
C ASN A 489 -30.77 -69.00 -43.43
N PHE A 490 -31.78 -69.29 -44.25
CA PHE A 490 -32.23 -70.66 -44.53
C PHE A 490 -31.40 -71.31 -45.65
N ASN A 491 -30.25 -71.89 -45.30
CA ASN A 491 -29.34 -72.58 -46.24
C ASN A 491 -28.90 -73.97 -45.74
N ALA A 492 -28.21 -74.73 -46.59
CA ALA A 492 -27.76 -76.09 -46.26
C ALA A 492 -26.84 -76.14 -45.03
N ALA A 493 -26.08 -75.08 -44.75
CA ALA A 493 -25.11 -75.03 -43.66
C ALA A 493 -25.74 -74.79 -42.27
N VAL A 494 -27.02 -74.44 -42.18
CA VAL A 494 -27.76 -74.32 -40.90
C VAL A 494 -28.70 -75.50 -40.64
N LEU A 495 -28.94 -76.35 -41.65
CA LEU A 495 -29.71 -77.58 -41.50
C LEU A 495 -28.78 -78.75 -41.13
N LYS A 496 -29.21 -79.56 -40.16
CA LYS A 496 -28.48 -80.76 -39.75
C LYS A 496 -28.35 -81.73 -40.94
N ALA A 497 -27.17 -82.33 -41.08
CA ALA A 497 -26.88 -83.25 -42.19
C ALA A 497 -27.98 -84.31 -42.37
N GLY A 498 -28.54 -84.40 -43.59
CA GLY A 498 -29.55 -85.39 -44.00
C GLY A 498 -31.02 -84.95 -43.94
N ILE A 499 -31.34 -83.76 -43.40
CA ILE A 499 -32.72 -83.23 -43.39
C ILE A 499 -32.96 -82.34 -44.62
N THR A 500 -34.11 -82.52 -45.29
CA THR A 500 -34.54 -81.67 -46.42
C THR A 500 -35.81 -80.89 -46.08
N ALA A 501 -35.78 -79.57 -46.32
CA ALA A 501 -36.94 -78.68 -46.16
C ALA A 501 -36.90 -77.59 -47.24
N PHE A 502 -38.06 -77.28 -47.83
CA PHE A 502 -38.20 -76.32 -48.95
C PHE A 502 -37.23 -76.55 -50.13
N GLY A 503 -36.84 -77.81 -50.36
CA GLY A 503 -35.93 -78.20 -51.44
C GLY A 503 -34.42 -78.05 -51.13
N VAL A 504 -34.06 -77.66 -49.91
CA VAL A 504 -32.66 -77.54 -49.45
C VAL A 504 -32.32 -78.69 -48.50
N THR A 505 -31.20 -79.41 -48.74
CA THR A 505 -30.71 -80.51 -47.90
C THR A 505 -29.53 -80.07 -47.04
N GLY A 506 -29.56 -80.35 -45.73
CA GLY A 506 -28.55 -79.90 -44.75
C GLY A 506 -27.20 -80.60 -44.80
N VAL A 507 -26.13 -79.90 -44.36
CA VAL A 507 -24.72 -80.36 -44.30
C VAL A 507 -23.98 -80.03 -42.98
N TYR A 508 -24.65 -79.43 -41.98
CA TYR A 508 -23.99 -79.04 -40.73
C TYR A 508 -23.61 -80.24 -39.84
N ALA A 509 -22.34 -80.32 -39.43
CA ALA A 509 -21.77 -81.43 -38.66
C ALA A 509 -21.47 -81.14 -37.16
N GLY A 510 -21.56 -79.88 -36.69
CA GLY A 510 -21.34 -79.48 -35.28
C GLY A 510 -19.86 -79.37 -34.84
N GLN A 511 -19.61 -78.78 -33.65
CA GLN A 511 -18.26 -78.65 -33.06
C GLN A 511 -17.78 -79.98 -32.43
N GLN A 512 -16.51 -80.33 -32.61
CA GLN A 512 -15.91 -81.58 -32.11
C GLN A 512 -14.79 -81.29 -31.08
N MET A 513 -14.83 -81.95 -29.91
CA MET A 513 -13.85 -81.81 -28.82
C MET A 513 -13.40 -83.19 -28.34
N VAL A 514 -12.11 -83.34 -28.06
CA VAL A 514 -11.51 -84.55 -27.45
C VAL A 514 -10.51 -84.13 -26.38
N SER A 515 -10.42 -84.85 -25.26
CA SER A 515 -9.41 -84.66 -24.22
C SER A 515 -8.73 -85.97 -23.84
N GLY A 516 -7.51 -85.90 -23.28
CA GLY A 516 -6.74 -87.06 -22.87
C GLY A 516 -5.48 -86.71 -22.07
N SER A 517 -4.60 -87.69 -21.86
CA SER A 517 -3.32 -87.52 -21.17
C SER A 517 -2.21 -88.35 -21.81
N GLY A 518 -0.95 -87.98 -21.53
CA GLY A 518 0.25 -88.63 -22.04
C GLY A 518 1.48 -88.28 -21.20
N SER A 519 2.65 -88.77 -21.60
CA SER A 519 3.92 -88.41 -20.95
C SER A 519 4.95 -88.00 -21.99
N GLY A 520 5.69 -86.92 -21.70
CA GLY A 520 6.81 -86.48 -22.52
C GLY A 520 7.98 -87.46 -22.45
N ASN A 521 8.85 -87.44 -23.47
CA ASN A 521 10.08 -88.24 -23.48
C ASN A 521 11.25 -87.53 -22.76
N LEU A 522 12.37 -88.22 -22.55
CA LEU A 522 13.58 -87.67 -21.90
C LEU A 522 14.18 -86.44 -22.60
N SER A 523 13.79 -86.15 -23.84
CA SER A 523 14.20 -84.97 -24.61
C SER A 523 13.21 -83.80 -24.49
N GLY A 524 12.16 -83.92 -23.69
CA GLY A 524 11.11 -82.91 -23.50
C GLY A 524 10.09 -82.84 -24.65
N LEU A 525 9.98 -83.86 -25.50
CA LEU A 525 8.99 -83.89 -26.58
C LEU A 525 7.71 -84.63 -26.14
N MET A 526 6.56 -83.96 -26.29
CA MET A 526 5.21 -84.47 -26.01
C MET A 526 4.45 -84.62 -27.33
N THR A 527 3.76 -85.75 -27.56
CA THR A 527 3.07 -86.05 -28.84
C THR A 527 1.73 -86.74 -28.60
N VAL A 528 0.72 -86.33 -29.37
CA VAL A 528 -0.63 -86.90 -29.42
C VAL A 528 -1.01 -87.18 -30.87
N THR A 529 -1.48 -88.38 -31.15
CA THR A 529 -1.93 -88.83 -32.49
C THR A 529 -3.32 -89.45 -32.42
N ASN A 530 -3.96 -89.63 -33.58
CA ASN A 530 -5.29 -90.26 -33.75
C ASN A 530 -6.49 -89.42 -33.27
N LEU A 531 -6.42 -88.10 -33.34
CA LEU A 531 -7.59 -87.24 -33.21
C LEU A 531 -8.49 -87.36 -34.46
N PRO A 532 -9.83 -87.39 -34.31
CA PRO A 532 -10.77 -87.53 -35.43
C PRO A 532 -10.90 -86.26 -36.30
N PHE A 533 -10.19 -85.19 -35.92
CA PHE A 533 -10.16 -83.90 -36.60
C PHE A 533 -8.76 -83.28 -36.52
N THR A 534 -8.52 -82.31 -37.40
CA THR A 534 -7.32 -81.45 -37.31
C THR A 534 -7.54 -80.43 -36.19
N PRO A 535 -6.78 -80.47 -35.10
CA PRO A 535 -7.05 -79.60 -33.96
C PRO A 535 -6.74 -78.14 -34.30
N LYS A 536 -7.74 -77.27 -34.12
CA LYS A 536 -7.65 -75.82 -34.28
C LYS A 536 -7.40 -75.09 -32.96
N MET A 537 -7.70 -75.72 -31.83
CA MET A 537 -7.32 -75.23 -30.52
C MET A 537 -6.85 -76.39 -29.66
N ILE A 538 -5.76 -76.20 -28.92
CA ILE A 538 -5.21 -77.18 -27.98
C ILE A 538 -4.83 -76.45 -26.70
N ILE A 539 -5.19 -77.03 -25.56
CA ILE A 539 -4.66 -76.66 -24.25
C ILE A 539 -3.97 -77.89 -23.70
N LEU A 540 -2.72 -77.73 -23.26
CA LEU A 540 -1.92 -78.80 -22.68
C LEU A 540 -1.32 -78.33 -21.35
N ASP A 541 -1.47 -79.15 -20.32
CA ASP A 541 -0.95 -78.90 -18.98
C ASP A 541 0.05 -79.99 -18.58
N CYS A 542 1.26 -79.58 -18.18
CA CYS A 542 2.32 -80.48 -17.71
C CYS A 542 2.49 -80.38 -16.20
N ASP A 543 2.51 -81.53 -15.52
CA ASP A 543 2.77 -81.66 -14.08
C ASP A 543 4.28 -81.75 -13.82
N ASP A 544 4.98 -80.63 -13.99
CA ASP A 544 6.33 -80.45 -13.44
C ASP A 544 6.28 -79.42 -12.30
N SER A 545 7.23 -79.52 -11.38
CA SER A 545 7.54 -78.58 -10.29
C SER A 545 7.65 -77.11 -10.71
N LYS A 546 7.70 -76.84 -12.02
CA LYS A 546 7.40 -75.54 -12.63
C LYS A 546 6.20 -75.74 -13.55
N VAL A 547 5.04 -75.18 -13.19
CA VAL A 547 3.80 -75.33 -13.98
C VAL A 547 4.01 -74.78 -15.38
N VAL A 548 3.79 -75.62 -16.39
CA VAL A 548 3.87 -75.26 -17.82
C VAL A 548 2.52 -75.54 -18.46
N ARG A 549 1.69 -74.50 -18.63
CA ARG A 549 0.50 -74.53 -19.50
C ARG A 549 0.91 -74.04 -20.88
N ALA A 550 0.64 -74.86 -21.89
CA ALA A 550 0.86 -74.54 -23.28
C ALA A 550 -0.49 -74.43 -24.00
N THR A 551 -0.63 -73.42 -24.85
CA THR A 551 -1.84 -73.24 -25.67
C THR A 551 -1.46 -73.11 -27.13
N TYR A 552 -2.28 -73.72 -27.98
CA TYR A 552 -2.20 -73.54 -29.43
C TYR A 552 -3.58 -73.12 -29.95
N VAL A 553 -3.58 -72.12 -30.82
CA VAL A 553 -4.72 -71.69 -31.63
C VAL A 553 -4.26 -71.58 -33.08
N ALA A 554 -4.97 -72.24 -33.99
CA ALA A 554 -4.69 -72.20 -35.42
C ALA A 554 -4.87 -70.78 -35.97
N GLY A 555 -3.85 -70.28 -36.68
CA GLY A 555 -3.80 -68.89 -37.15
C GLY A 555 -3.40 -67.86 -36.08
N GLY A 556 -3.13 -68.30 -34.84
CA GLY A 556 -2.64 -67.44 -33.76
C GLY A 556 -1.20 -66.96 -33.97
N SER A 557 -0.87 -65.80 -33.38
CA SER A 557 0.50 -65.26 -33.41
C SER A 557 1.47 -66.16 -32.63
N THR A 558 2.75 -66.11 -32.98
CA THR A 558 3.82 -66.90 -32.34
C THR A 558 3.92 -66.67 -30.83
N TYR A 559 3.47 -65.52 -30.33
CA TYR A 559 3.42 -65.19 -28.90
C TYR A 559 2.17 -65.74 -28.19
N GLY A 560 1.09 -66.02 -28.93
CA GLY A 560 -0.10 -66.69 -28.41
C GLY A 560 0.05 -68.21 -28.34
N ASN A 561 0.91 -68.79 -29.19
CA ASN A 561 1.18 -70.22 -29.28
C ASN A 561 2.49 -70.63 -28.57
N GLY A 562 2.58 -70.32 -27.28
CA GLY A 562 3.74 -70.64 -26.44
C GLY A 562 3.34 -71.32 -25.13
N TYR A 563 4.33 -71.55 -24.26
CA TYR A 563 4.06 -71.96 -22.89
C TYR A 563 4.62 -70.95 -21.90
N TYR A 564 3.97 -70.84 -20.74
CA TYR A 564 4.42 -69.99 -19.64
C TYR A 564 5.12 -70.85 -18.60
N GLN A 565 6.39 -70.54 -18.30
CA GLN A 565 7.10 -71.14 -17.17
C GLN A 565 7.21 -70.07 -16.06
N ILE A 566 6.77 -70.43 -14.86
CA ILE A 566 6.94 -69.58 -13.68
C ILE A 566 8.37 -69.80 -13.15
N ALA A 567 9.22 -68.77 -13.24
CA ALA A 567 10.51 -68.78 -12.58
C ALA A 567 10.35 -68.44 -11.08
N SER A 568 11.19 -69.01 -10.22
CA SER A 568 11.10 -68.93 -8.74
C SER A 568 11.16 -67.51 -8.15
N GLN A 569 11.51 -66.49 -8.94
CA GLN A 569 11.53 -65.08 -8.54
C GLN A 569 10.39 -64.25 -9.12
N GLY A 570 9.29 -64.88 -9.54
CA GLY A 570 8.02 -64.19 -9.81
C GLY A 570 7.93 -63.45 -11.14
N THR A 571 8.89 -63.62 -12.05
CA THR A 571 8.81 -63.10 -13.43
C THR A 571 8.47 -64.23 -14.41
N SER A 572 7.27 -64.19 -15.00
CA SER A 572 6.82 -65.13 -16.03
C SER A 572 7.57 -64.87 -17.35
N LYS A 573 8.23 -65.88 -17.91
CA LYS A 573 8.92 -65.75 -19.20
C LYS A 573 8.19 -66.58 -20.25
N ALA A 574 7.68 -65.94 -21.31
CA ALA A 574 7.16 -66.64 -22.48
C ALA A 574 8.36 -67.17 -23.29
N LEU A 575 8.49 -68.49 -23.38
CA LEU A 575 9.55 -69.13 -24.14
C LEU A 575 8.96 -69.64 -25.45
N LEU A 576 9.63 -69.32 -26.55
CA LEU A 576 9.21 -69.70 -27.91
C LEU A 576 9.33 -71.22 -28.08
N THR A 577 8.22 -71.86 -28.43
CA THR A 577 8.18 -73.29 -28.77
C THR A 577 7.56 -73.54 -30.13
N ALA A 578 8.04 -74.59 -30.78
CA ALA A 578 7.51 -75.06 -32.06
C ALA A 578 6.42 -76.11 -31.80
N TRP A 579 5.15 -75.70 -31.84
CA TRP A 579 4.03 -76.63 -32.04
C TRP A 579 4.09 -77.21 -33.44
N THR A 580 3.87 -78.51 -33.58
CA THR A 580 3.64 -79.16 -34.88
C THR A 580 2.25 -79.76 -34.88
N ILE A 581 1.39 -79.28 -35.78
CA ILE A 581 0.01 -79.77 -35.92
C ILE A 581 -0.09 -80.62 -37.17
N THR A 582 -0.78 -81.74 -37.05
CA THR A 582 -1.06 -82.68 -38.14
C THR A 582 -2.56 -82.85 -38.28
N ALA A 583 -3.00 -83.48 -39.38
CA ALA A 583 -4.42 -83.64 -39.68
C ALA A 583 -5.22 -84.38 -38.59
N ASN A 584 -4.53 -85.15 -37.74
CA ASN A 584 -5.10 -86.03 -36.73
C ASN A 584 -4.28 -86.01 -35.42
N GLY A 585 -3.59 -84.92 -35.09
CA GLY A 585 -2.73 -84.90 -33.90
C GLY A 585 -1.85 -83.67 -33.77
N PHE A 586 -1.03 -83.63 -32.73
CA PHE A 586 -0.10 -82.55 -32.47
C PHE A 586 1.14 -83.01 -31.66
N SER A 587 2.22 -82.25 -31.73
CA SER A 587 3.39 -82.42 -30.86
C SER A 587 3.96 -81.08 -30.41
N LEU A 588 4.54 -81.06 -29.20
CA LEU A 588 5.17 -79.90 -28.58
C LEU A 588 6.50 -80.29 -27.94
N LYS A 589 7.57 -79.52 -28.20
CA LYS A 589 8.88 -79.69 -27.54
C LYS A 589 9.09 -78.61 -26.48
N THR A 590 9.44 -79.01 -25.25
CA THR A 590 9.74 -78.11 -24.13
C THR A 590 11.23 -78.09 -23.77
N ASP A 591 11.67 -77.08 -23.02
CA ASP A 591 13.06 -76.94 -22.56
C ASP A 591 13.41 -77.79 -21.34
N THR A 592 12.41 -78.35 -20.67
CA THR A 592 12.54 -79.24 -19.51
C THR A 592 12.97 -80.64 -19.95
N ARG A 593 14.18 -81.07 -19.56
CA ARG A 593 14.72 -82.40 -19.86
C ARG A 593 14.28 -83.45 -18.83
N ALA A 594 12.98 -83.75 -18.78
CA ALA A 594 12.41 -84.79 -17.91
C ALA A 594 11.13 -85.43 -18.50
N ASN A 595 10.83 -86.67 -18.09
CA ASN A 595 9.77 -87.53 -18.62
C ASN A 595 8.38 -87.19 -18.01
N ASN A 596 8.00 -85.91 -18.05
CA ASN A 596 6.87 -85.42 -17.26
C ASN A 596 5.49 -85.79 -17.89
N PRO A 597 4.50 -86.18 -17.06
CA PRO A 597 3.13 -86.41 -17.53
C PRO A 597 2.41 -85.10 -17.87
N PHE A 598 1.49 -85.17 -18.83
CA PHE A 598 0.67 -84.06 -19.28
C PHE A 598 -0.77 -84.48 -19.58
N THR A 599 -1.68 -83.52 -19.52
CA THR A 599 -3.08 -83.63 -19.97
C THR A 599 -3.35 -82.66 -21.11
N TYR A 600 -4.29 -83.00 -22.00
CA TYR A 600 -4.64 -82.15 -23.13
C TYR A 600 -6.13 -82.11 -23.44
N TYR A 601 -6.55 -81.00 -24.03
CA TYR A 601 -7.87 -80.78 -24.61
C TYR A 601 -7.69 -80.21 -26.02
N ALA A 602 -8.35 -80.80 -27.01
CA ALA A 602 -8.26 -80.43 -28.42
C ALA A 602 -9.66 -80.23 -29.03
N TRP A 603 -9.79 -79.22 -29.90
CA TRP A 603 -11.02 -78.86 -30.61
C TRP A 603 -10.77 -78.73 -32.11
N GLY A 604 -11.72 -79.19 -32.96
CA GLY A 604 -11.63 -79.21 -34.43
C GLY A 604 -12.51 -78.21 -35.15
#